data_AF-A0AAT9S5G0-F1
#
_entry.id   AF-A0AAT9S5G0-F1
#
_cell.length_a   1.000
_cell.length_b   1.000
_cell.length_c   1.000
_cell.angle_alpha   90.00
_cell.angle_beta   90.00
_cell.angle_gamma   90.00
#
_symmetry.space_group_name_H-M   'P 1'
#
loop_
_entity.id
_entity.type
_entity.pdbx_description
1 polymer ?
#
loop_
_entity_poly.entity_id
_entity_poly.type
_entity_poly.pdbx_seq_one_letter_code
_entity_poly.pdbx_strand_id
1 'polypeptide(L)'
;MALRTLPVATAAAALALAVAGLNAPTAVAAPSGLADDFNGDGYRDLAIGTPKASGGTVTVLFGSAAGVSRTRFVNVTQNTPRVPGASESVDKFGENVTSGDVNGDGYADLIVGAPGEEVTGKPRGSVTIVWGGAKPFTSGGISLTAPTAGAAGFGEGAAFADLDGDGNGNLTVVGTDTFWWYADGEPTQDGAFGPEREFLPDGVQLDGIVAGHFSSKDGSNGFDYVFHGRQYDLDGSPMSGYVGVLRGGPGDIGSSHTVLSDDGTTGSAAWWSSAVATGDINGDGYDDLVTADEAGSRAVRSWCGTARRPVCRSRAARTTRPAPASRAPTRSTTRSARRSPWAT
;
A
#
# COMPACT_ATOMS: atom_id res chain seq x y z
N MET A 1 -76.65 -13.21 -54.00
CA MET A 1 -75.41 -12.40 -54.02
C MET A 1 -74.38 -13.15 -53.18
N ALA A 2 -73.60 -14.04 -53.80
CA ALA A 2 -72.64 -14.91 -53.11
C ALA A 2 -71.29 -14.18 -53.02
N LEU A 3 -70.83 -13.86 -51.80
CA LEU A 3 -69.51 -13.26 -51.59
C LEU A 3 -68.46 -14.38 -51.45
N ARG A 4 -67.49 -14.35 -52.36
CA ARG A 4 -66.32 -15.24 -52.41
C ARG A 4 -65.35 -14.90 -51.29
N THR A 5 -64.87 -15.96 -50.63
CA THR A 5 -63.73 -16.00 -49.71
C THR A 5 -62.39 -15.79 -50.45
N LEU A 6 -61.45 -15.08 -49.83
CA LEU A 6 -60.01 -15.15 -50.13
C LEU A 6 -59.25 -15.37 -48.81
N PRO A 7 -58.47 -16.44 -48.66
CA PRO A 7 -57.55 -16.58 -47.52
C PRO A 7 -56.27 -15.78 -47.80
N VAL A 8 -55.84 -14.99 -46.82
CA VAL A 8 -54.51 -14.36 -46.82
C VAL A 8 -53.50 -15.43 -46.41
N ALA A 9 -52.62 -15.82 -47.33
CA ALA A 9 -51.49 -16.68 -47.03
C ALA A 9 -50.35 -15.85 -46.41
N THR A 10 -50.10 -16.00 -45.11
CA THR A 10 -48.87 -15.53 -44.47
C THR A 10 -47.74 -16.51 -44.79
N ALA A 11 -46.80 -16.09 -45.64
CA ALA A 11 -45.57 -16.82 -45.88
C ALA A 11 -44.64 -16.64 -44.67
N ALA A 12 -44.40 -17.71 -43.93
CA ALA A 12 -43.33 -17.76 -42.93
C ALA A 12 -41.99 -18.04 -43.66
N ALA A 13 -41.12 -17.05 -43.75
CA ALA A 13 -39.75 -17.25 -44.20
C ALA A 13 -38.95 -17.88 -43.05
N ALA A 14 -38.69 -19.19 -43.14
CA ALA A 14 -37.73 -19.86 -42.26
C ALA A 14 -36.31 -19.49 -42.71
N LEU A 15 -35.65 -18.60 -41.96
CA LEU A 15 -34.24 -18.32 -42.14
C LEU A 15 -33.44 -19.43 -41.45
N ALA A 16 -32.97 -20.42 -42.22
CA ALA A 16 -32.02 -21.41 -41.74
C ALA A 16 -30.66 -20.72 -41.56
N LEU A 17 -30.30 -20.35 -40.32
CA LEU A 17 -28.92 -19.99 -39.99
C LEU A 17 -28.08 -21.27 -40.05
N ALA A 18 -27.17 -21.32 -41.02
CA ALA A 18 -26.08 -22.27 -41.01
C ALA A 18 -25.22 -22.01 -39.77
N VAL A 19 -25.17 -22.97 -38.84
CA VAL A 19 -24.19 -22.97 -37.74
C VAL A 19 -22.84 -23.34 -38.34
N ALA A 20 -22.16 -22.35 -38.92
CA ALA A 20 -20.72 -22.43 -39.06
C ALA A 20 -20.14 -22.47 -37.64
N GLY A 21 -19.26 -23.43 -37.37
CA GLY A 21 -18.60 -23.63 -36.08
C GLY A 21 -17.72 -22.45 -35.68
N LEU A 22 -18.36 -21.37 -35.22
CA LEU A 22 -17.72 -20.32 -34.46
C LEU A 22 -17.31 -20.97 -33.14
N ASN A 23 -16.05 -21.35 -33.04
CA ASN A 23 -15.37 -21.45 -31.76
C ASN A 23 -15.47 -20.05 -31.15
N ALA A 24 -16.52 -19.80 -30.38
CA ALA A 24 -16.55 -18.63 -29.52
C ALA A 24 -15.27 -18.71 -28.66
N PRO A 25 -14.42 -17.68 -28.63
CA PRO A 25 -13.34 -17.66 -27.66
C PRO A 25 -13.99 -17.95 -26.30
N THR A 26 -13.40 -18.88 -25.54
CA THR A 26 -13.81 -19.11 -24.16
C THR A 26 -13.92 -17.74 -23.51
N ALA A 27 -15.11 -17.40 -23.01
CA ALA A 27 -15.31 -16.15 -22.31
C ALA A 27 -14.30 -16.12 -21.15
N VAL A 28 -13.22 -15.36 -21.33
CA VAL A 28 -12.33 -15.00 -20.24
C VAL A 28 -13.19 -14.13 -19.34
N ALA A 29 -13.25 -14.46 -18.05
CA ALA A 29 -13.93 -13.61 -17.09
C ALA A 29 -13.42 -12.18 -17.28
N ALA A 30 -14.32 -11.20 -17.29
CA ALA A 30 -13.87 -9.82 -17.31
C ALA A 30 -12.94 -9.61 -16.10
N PRO A 31 -11.81 -8.90 -16.28
CA PRO A 31 -10.92 -8.59 -15.17
C PRO A 31 -11.76 -8.03 -14.02
N SER A 32 -11.50 -8.48 -12.79
CA SER A 32 -12.28 -8.02 -11.63
C SER A 32 -12.15 -6.52 -11.42
N GLY A 33 -11.07 -5.92 -11.95
CA GLY A 33 -10.73 -4.51 -11.76
C GLY A 33 -10.36 -4.18 -10.31
N LEU A 34 -10.24 -5.21 -9.45
CA LEU A 34 -9.88 -5.09 -8.06
C LEU A 34 -8.37 -5.34 -7.95
N ALA A 35 -7.63 -4.35 -7.44
CA ALA A 35 -6.17 -4.37 -7.36
C ALA A 35 -5.59 -5.52 -6.50
N ASP A 36 -6.43 -6.22 -5.74
CA ASP A 36 -6.11 -7.23 -4.73
C ASP A 36 -6.95 -8.50 -4.88
N ASP A 37 -7.59 -8.76 -6.02
CA ASP A 37 -8.27 -10.03 -6.34
C ASP A 37 -7.34 -10.93 -7.16
N PHE A 38 -6.55 -11.76 -6.48
CA PHE A 38 -5.50 -12.55 -7.13
C PHE A 38 -6.06 -13.74 -7.90
N ASN A 39 -7.26 -14.23 -7.53
CA ASN A 39 -7.88 -15.40 -8.14
C ASN A 39 -9.02 -15.07 -9.11
N GLY A 40 -9.38 -13.79 -9.26
CA GLY A 40 -10.39 -13.29 -10.17
C GLY A 40 -11.81 -13.73 -9.79
N ASP A 41 -12.08 -13.97 -8.51
CA ASP A 41 -13.39 -14.43 -8.04
C ASP A 41 -14.39 -13.29 -7.76
N GLY A 42 -13.97 -12.05 -7.99
CA GLY A 42 -14.77 -10.84 -7.85
C GLY A 42 -14.80 -10.29 -6.42
N TYR A 43 -13.97 -10.85 -5.52
CA TYR A 43 -13.81 -10.38 -4.15
C TYR A 43 -12.35 -10.05 -3.89
N ARG A 44 -12.11 -8.93 -3.22
CA ARG A 44 -10.76 -8.54 -2.78
C ARG A 44 -10.20 -9.57 -1.80
N ASP A 45 -8.96 -9.95 -2.01
CA ASP A 45 -8.18 -10.81 -1.11
C ASP A 45 -7.34 -9.98 -0.14
N LEU A 46 -6.73 -10.63 0.85
CA LEU A 46 -5.85 -10.00 1.82
C LEU A 46 -4.47 -10.67 1.82
N ALA A 47 -3.44 -9.93 1.44
CA ALA A 47 -2.05 -10.37 1.55
C ALA A 47 -1.39 -9.82 2.82
N ILE A 48 -0.71 -10.67 3.59
CA ILE A 48 -0.05 -10.32 4.85
C ILE A 48 1.39 -10.82 4.83
N GLY A 49 2.34 -9.89 4.91
CA GLY A 49 3.76 -10.20 5.03
C GLY A 49 4.16 -10.60 6.46
N THR A 50 5.06 -11.58 6.56
CA THR A 50 5.69 -12.02 7.83
C THR A 50 7.21 -12.18 7.62
N PRO A 51 7.93 -11.07 7.40
CA PRO A 51 9.33 -11.08 6.93
C PRO A 51 10.32 -11.73 7.91
N LYS A 52 9.98 -11.80 9.19
CA LYS A 52 10.85 -12.38 10.24
C LYS A 52 10.82 -13.91 10.30
N ALA A 53 10.01 -14.58 9.47
CA ALA A 53 9.85 -16.03 9.47
C ALA A 53 10.85 -16.74 8.55
N SER A 54 12.04 -17.11 9.04
CA SER A 54 13.03 -17.95 8.32
C SER A 54 13.22 -17.59 6.83
N GLY A 55 13.39 -16.31 6.54
CA GLY A 55 13.52 -15.74 5.19
C GLY A 55 12.28 -15.01 4.68
N GLY A 56 11.15 -15.21 5.35
CA GLY A 56 9.92 -14.45 5.16
C GLY A 56 8.87 -15.21 4.38
N THR A 57 7.60 -14.88 4.61
CA THR A 57 6.46 -15.42 3.86
C THR A 57 5.34 -14.40 3.76
N VAL A 58 4.57 -14.48 2.68
CA VAL A 58 3.31 -13.77 2.51
C VAL A 58 2.17 -14.76 2.59
N THR A 59 1.25 -14.55 3.53
CA THR A 59 -0.02 -15.29 3.59
C THR A 59 -1.09 -14.51 2.84
N VAL A 60 -1.66 -15.10 1.79
CA VAL A 60 -2.81 -14.55 1.06
C VAL A 60 -4.07 -15.28 1.51
N LEU A 61 -5.03 -14.54 2.06
CA LEU A 61 -6.34 -15.03 2.49
C LEU A 61 -7.39 -14.61 1.46
N PHE A 62 -8.10 -15.58 0.89
CA PHE A 62 -9.04 -15.30 -0.18
C PHE A 62 -10.35 -14.68 0.31
N GLY A 63 -10.81 -13.67 -0.41
CA GLY A 63 -12.07 -12.97 -0.22
C GLY A 63 -13.29 -13.82 -0.55
N SER A 64 -14.46 -13.33 -0.13
CA SER A 64 -15.77 -13.87 -0.51
C SER A 64 -16.85 -12.84 -0.19
N ALA A 65 -18.10 -13.15 -0.54
CA ALA A 65 -19.25 -12.36 -0.10
C ALA A 65 -19.39 -12.22 1.42
N ALA A 66 -18.79 -13.14 2.20
CA ALA A 66 -18.75 -13.08 3.65
C ALA A 66 -17.52 -12.34 4.21
N GLY A 67 -16.69 -11.76 3.34
CA GLY A 67 -15.39 -11.17 3.66
C GLY A 67 -14.24 -12.18 3.55
N VAL A 68 -13.09 -11.79 4.12
CA VAL A 68 -11.83 -12.57 4.10
C VAL A 68 -12.01 -13.92 4.80
N SER A 69 -11.64 -15.01 4.11
CA SER A 69 -11.71 -16.36 4.63
C SER A 69 -10.45 -16.76 5.38
N ARG A 70 -10.59 -17.15 6.64
CA ARG A 70 -9.47 -17.66 7.47
C ARG A 70 -9.01 -19.07 7.10
N THR A 71 -9.76 -19.78 6.25
CA THR A 71 -9.50 -21.18 5.89
C THR A 71 -9.20 -21.37 4.40
N ARG A 72 -9.48 -20.38 3.56
CA ARG A 72 -9.03 -20.34 2.17
C ARG A 72 -7.82 -19.42 2.11
N PHE A 73 -6.62 -19.98 2.22
CA PHE A 73 -5.40 -19.20 2.15
C PHE A 73 -4.28 -19.98 1.46
N VAL A 74 -3.25 -19.26 1.05
CA VAL A 74 -2.00 -19.79 0.51
C VAL A 74 -0.83 -19.03 1.12
N ASN A 75 0.27 -19.73 1.35
CA ASN A 75 1.53 -19.11 1.76
C ASN A 75 2.46 -19.07 0.55
N VAL A 76 3.01 -17.88 0.29
CA VAL A 76 3.98 -17.62 -0.76
C VAL A 76 5.33 -17.31 -0.10
N THR A 77 6.38 -17.93 -0.63
CA THR A 77 7.79 -17.74 -0.24
C THR A 77 8.64 -17.79 -1.50
N GLN A 78 9.91 -17.40 -1.44
CA GLN A 78 10.85 -17.64 -2.55
C GLN A 78 11.04 -19.13 -2.87
N ASN A 79 10.72 -20.04 -1.93
CA ASN A 79 10.71 -21.49 -2.18
C ASN A 79 9.41 -22.02 -2.83
N THR A 80 8.40 -21.17 -3.04
CA THR A 80 7.19 -21.58 -3.75
C THR A 80 7.54 -21.98 -5.19
N PRO A 81 7.02 -23.09 -5.74
CA PRO A 81 7.39 -23.53 -7.07
C PRO A 81 7.23 -22.44 -8.13
N ARG A 82 8.29 -22.23 -8.92
CA ARG A 82 8.39 -21.22 -9.99
C ARG A 82 8.43 -19.76 -9.54
N VAL A 83 8.36 -19.48 -8.23
CA VAL A 83 8.75 -18.17 -7.71
C VAL A 83 10.28 -18.08 -7.79
N PRO A 84 10.85 -17.01 -8.38
CA PRO A 84 12.30 -16.87 -8.45
C PRO A 84 12.96 -16.71 -7.08
N GLY A 85 14.22 -17.12 -6.98
CA GLY A 85 15.02 -17.05 -5.76
C GLY A 85 14.97 -18.33 -4.93
N ALA A 86 15.54 -18.26 -3.73
CA ALA A 86 15.48 -19.29 -2.71
C ALA A 86 15.41 -18.59 -1.36
N SER A 87 14.63 -19.10 -0.41
CA SER A 87 14.51 -18.41 0.89
C SER A 87 15.76 -18.61 1.76
N GLU A 88 16.33 -17.49 2.17
CA GLU A 88 17.46 -17.38 3.09
C GLU A 88 17.02 -16.54 4.30
N SER A 89 17.51 -16.87 5.50
CA SER A 89 16.96 -16.34 6.77
C SER A 89 16.93 -14.82 6.92
N VAL A 90 17.66 -14.08 6.08
CA VAL A 90 17.87 -12.64 6.16
C VAL A 90 17.21 -11.87 5.03
N ASP A 91 16.50 -12.52 4.11
CA ASP A 91 15.94 -11.90 2.89
C ASP A 91 14.78 -10.97 3.19
N LYS A 92 14.05 -11.29 4.26
CA LYS A 92 12.86 -10.57 4.70
C LYS A 92 11.78 -10.52 3.61
N PHE A 93 11.56 -11.62 2.90
CA PHE A 93 10.47 -11.72 1.93
C PHE A 93 9.12 -11.41 2.59
N GLY A 94 8.42 -10.41 2.07
CA GLY A 94 7.20 -9.89 2.67
C GLY A 94 7.42 -8.73 3.65
N GLU A 95 8.59 -8.07 3.63
CA GLU A 95 8.81 -6.82 4.37
C GLU A 95 7.83 -5.75 3.88
N ASN A 96 7.70 -5.66 2.56
CA ASN A 96 6.65 -4.91 1.88
C ASN A 96 5.79 -5.85 1.04
N VAL A 97 4.48 -5.58 1.01
CA VAL A 97 3.51 -6.30 0.20
C VAL A 97 2.53 -5.31 -0.42
N THR A 98 2.41 -5.35 -1.74
CA THR A 98 1.39 -4.63 -2.51
C THR A 98 0.88 -5.54 -3.64
N SER A 99 -0.07 -5.08 -4.41
CA SER A 99 -0.63 -5.83 -5.53
C SER A 99 -1.11 -4.93 -6.66
N GLY A 100 -1.31 -5.53 -7.81
CA GLY A 100 -1.86 -4.90 -9.01
C GLY A 100 -1.74 -5.84 -10.20
N ASP A 101 -2.50 -5.62 -11.26
CA ASP A 101 -2.37 -6.39 -12.50
C ASP A 101 -1.15 -5.88 -13.28
N VAL A 102 0.02 -6.46 -13.01
CA VAL A 102 1.31 -5.98 -13.54
C VAL A 102 1.51 -6.47 -14.96
N ASN A 103 1.06 -7.68 -15.26
CA ASN A 103 1.23 -8.30 -16.58
C ASN A 103 0.04 -8.09 -17.52
N GLY A 104 -1.06 -7.48 -17.05
CA GLY A 104 -2.24 -7.15 -17.84
C GLY A 104 -3.12 -8.36 -18.16
N ASP A 105 -3.03 -9.44 -17.39
CA ASP A 105 -3.78 -10.69 -17.63
C ASP A 105 -5.19 -10.68 -17.01
N GLY A 106 -5.52 -9.63 -16.27
CA GLY A 106 -6.81 -9.41 -15.63
C GLY A 106 -6.95 -9.96 -14.22
N TYR A 107 -5.88 -10.52 -13.66
CA TYR A 107 -5.79 -10.93 -12.26
C TYR A 107 -4.83 -10.00 -11.51
N ALA A 108 -5.08 -9.75 -10.23
CA ALA A 108 -4.08 -9.07 -9.43
C ALA A 108 -2.84 -9.96 -9.28
N ASP A 109 -1.66 -9.37 -9.41
CA ASP A 109 -0.36 -9.97 -9.11
C ASP A 109 0.12 -9.53 -7.73
N LEU A 110 0.86 -10.40 -7.05
CA LEU A 110 1.43 -10.13 -5.73
C LEU A 110 2.84 -9.55 -5.87
N ILE A 111 3.07 -8.34 -5.38
CA ILE A 111 4.37 -7.67 -5.40
C ILE A 111 4.95 -7.72 -3.99
N VAL A 112 6.13 -8.33 -3.85
CA VAL A 112 6.73 -8.64 -2.55
C VAL A 112 8.16 -8.12 -2.47
N GLY A 113 8.41 -7.27 -1.48
CA GLY A 113 9.75 -6.81 -1.13
C GLY A 113 10.54 -7.87 -0.36
N ALA A 114 11.80 -8.04 -0.71
CA ALA A 114 12.81 -8.77 0.05
C ALA A 114 14.08 -7.88 0.12
N PRO A 115 14.05 -6.77 0.90
CA PRO A 115 15.16 -5.82 0.99
C PRO A 115 16.43 -6.44 1.60
N GLY A 116 16.29 -7.63 2.15
CA GLY A 116 17.36 -8.41 2.72
C GLY A 116 18.12 -9.31 1.74
N GLU A 117 17.58 -9.54 0.54
CA GLU A 117 18.10 -10.48 -0.46
C GLU A 117 19.54 -10.15 -0.88
N GLU A 118 20.41 -11.16 -0.98
CA GLU A 118 21.79 -10.99 -1.43
C GLU A 118 22.05 -11.70 -2.78
N VAL A 119 21.94 -10.95 -3.88
CA VAL A 119 22.29 -11.46 -5.21
C VAL A 119 23.75 -11.16 -5.55
N THR A 120 24.50 -12.18 -5.97
CA THR A 120 25.91 -12.02 -6.34
C THR A 120 26.10 -10.95 -7.42
N GLY A 121 26.92 -9.94 -7.13
CA GLY A 121 27.23 -8.85 -8.06
C GLY A 121 26.17 -7.74 -8.12
N LYS A 122 25.17 -7.76 -7.24
CA LYS A 122 24.14 -6.73 -7.11
C LYS A 122 24.12 -6.17 -5.67
N PRO A 123 23.61 -4.94 -5.47
CA PRO A 123 23.29 -4.46 -4.13
C PRO A 123 22.27 -5.37 -3.43
N ARG A 124 22.23 -5.31 -2.11
CA ARG A 124 21.25 -6.04 -1.30
C ARG A 124 19.83 -5.52 -1.58
N GLY A 125 18.89 -6.44 -1.73
CA GLY A 125 17.48 -6.15 -1.91
C GLY A 125 16.94 -6.60 -3.26
N SER A 126 15.70 -7.11 -3.25
CA SER A 126 14.93 -7.44 -4.43
C SER A 126 13.44 -7.10 -4.25
N VAL A 127 12.73 -6.96 -5.36
CA VAL A 127 11.27 -7.07 -5.38
C VAL A 127 10.90 -8.26 -6.28
N THR A 128 9.97 -9.09 -5.82
CA THR A 128 9.47 -10.24 -6.57
C THR A 128 7.99 -10.05 -6.85
N ILE A 129 7.61 -10.18 -8.12
CA ILE A 129 6.23 -10.13 -8.57
C ILE A 129 5.81 -11.56 -8.86
N VAL A 130 4.76 -12.03 -8.19
CA VAL A 130 4.25 -13.40 -8.29
C VAL A 130 2.87 -13.35 -8.93
N TRP A 131 2.72 -14.08 -10.03
CA TRP A 131 1.56 -13.97 -10.89
C TRP A 131 0.28 -14.47 -10.24
N GLY A 132 -0.79 -13.70 -10.43
CA GLY A 132 -2.15 -14.09 -10.14
C GLY A 132 -2.66 -15.18 -11.09
N GLY A 133 -3.98 -15.36 -11.10
CA GLY A 133 -4.67 -16.25 -12.01
C GLY A 133 -5.74 -17.07 -11.33
N ALA A 134 -6.58 -17.76 -12.11
CA ALA A 134 -7.61 -18.66 -11.58
C ALA A 134 -7.08 -19.74 -10.60
N LYS A 135 -5.78 -20.05 -10.68
CA LYS A 135 -5.00 -20.78 -9.66
C LYS A 135 -3.78 -19.93 -9.32
N PRO A 136 -3.91 -18.93 -8.43
CA PRO A 136 -2.90 -17.90 -8.27
C PRO A 136 -1.61 -18.48 -7.72
N PHE A 137 -0.48 -17.83 -8.04
CA PHE A 137 0.86 -18.16 -7.54
C PHE A 137 1.38 -19.54 -7.97
N THR A 138 0.90 -20.04 -9.12
CA THR A 138 1.36 -21.32 -9.72
C THR A 138 2.06 -21.17 -11.07
N SER A 139 1.90 -20.02 -11.73
CA SER A 139 2.53 -19.66 -13.00
C SER A 139 3.96 -19.13 -12.82
N GLY A 140 4.35 -18.77 -11.59
CA GLY A 140 5.66 -18.25 -11.26
C GLY A 140 5.64 -16.74 -11.07
N GLY A 141 6.71 -16.08 -11.50
CA GLY A 141 6.89 -14.66 -11.29
C GLY A 141 8.19 -14.14 -11.89
N ILE A 142 8.48 -12.88 -11.65
CA ILE A 142 9.77 -12.25 -11.92
C ILE A 142 10.36 -11.70 -10.63
N SER A 143 11.69 -11.65 -10.57
CA SER A 143 12.41 -10.99 -9.49
C SER A 143 13.33 -9.93 -10.09
N LEU A 144 13.30 -8.74 -9.51
CA LEU A 144 14.05 -7.57 -9.93
C LEU A 144 15.00 -7.18 -8.81
N THR A 145 16.23 -6.87 -9.21
CA THR A 145 17.26 -6.30 -8.33
C THR A 145 17.49 -4.84 -8.69
N ALA A 146 18.11 -4.10 -7.76
CA ALA A 146 18.43 -2.69 -7.96
C ALA A 146 19.13 -2.44 -9.31
N PRO A 147 18.71 -1.41 -10.07
CA PRO A 147 19.24 -1.14 -11.41
C PRO A 147 20.62 -0.45 -11.37
N THR A 148 21.00 0.16 -10.25
CA THR A 148 22.28 0.88 -10.09
C THR A 148 23.12 0.28 -8.96
N ALA A 149 24.45 0.45 -9.05
CA ALA A 149 25.34 0.04 -7.97
C ALA A 149 25.17 0.96 -6.74
N GLY A 150 25.27 0.42 -5.53
CA GLY A 150 25.14 1.17 -4.27
C GLY A 150 23.72 1.36 -3.75
N ALA A 151 22.72 1.00 -4.55
CA ALA A 151 21.30 1.06 -4.22
C ALA A 151 20.85 -0.09 -3.29
N ALA A 152 21.25 -0.02 -2.02
CA ALA A 152 20.85 -1.01 -1.03
C ALA A 152 19.36 -0.88 -0.64
N GLY A 153 18.79 -1.95 -0.11
CA GLY A 153 17.42 -1.97 0.40
C GLY A 153 16.35 -1.94 -0.69
N PHE A 154 16.70 -2.23 -1.95
CA PHE A 154 15.69 -2.31 -3.01
C PHE A 154 14.57 -3.28 -2.62
N GLY A 155 13.31 -2.81 -2.66
CA GLY A 155 12.17 -3.56 -2.16
C GLY A 155 11.82 -3.29 -0.69
N GLU A 156 12.42 -2.29 -0.05
CA GLU A 156 12.05 -1.82 1.31
C GLU A 156 10.63 -1.25 1.31
N GLY A 157 10.21 -0.64 0.19
CA GLY A 157 8.82 -0.31 -0.10
C GLY A 157 8.50 -0.52 -1.58
N ALA A 158 7.23 -0.76 -1.88
CA ALA A 158 6.71 -0.76 -3.24
C ALA A 158 5.27 -0.27 -3.28
N ALA A 159 4.88 0.33 -4.41
CA ALA A 159 3.51 0.68 -4.72
C ALA A 159 3.25 0.43 -6.21
N PHE A 160 2.03 0.02 -6.54
CA PHE A 160 1.59 -0.13 -7.92
C PHE A 160 0.34 0.73 -8.13
N ALA A 161 0.51 1.81 -8.89
CA ALA A 161 -0.54 2.78 -9.14
C ALA A 161 -0.22 3.55 -10.43
N ASP A 162 -1.22 4.18 -11.01
CA ASP A 162 -1.07 5.00 -12.23
C ASP A 162 -0.33 6.29 -11.89
N LEU A 163 0.99 6.31 -12.07
CA LEU A 163 1.86 7.43 -11.70
C LEU A 163 1.81 8.55 -12.74
N ASP A 164 1.62 8.24 -14.02
CA ASP A 164 1.69 9.21 -15.10
C ASP A 164 0.32 9.64 -15.68
N GLY A 165 -0.76 9.05 -15.17
CA GLY A 165 -2.14 9.42 -15.47
C GLY A 165 -2.64 8.89 -16.82
N ASP A 166 -2.01 7.86 -17.36
CA ASP A 166 -2.39 7.28 -18.65
C ASP A 166 -3.41 6.13 -18.54
N GLY A 167 -3.74 5.74 -17.30
CA GLY A 167 -4.71 4.71 -16.96
C GLY A 167 -4.11 3.33 -16.72
N ASN A 168 -2.80 3.14 -16.92
CA ASN A 168 -2.09 1.91 -16.59
C ASN A 168 -1.31 2.05 -15.29
N GLY A 169 -1.12 0.93 -14.58
CA GLY A 169 -0.35 0.94 -13.34
C GLY A 169 1.15 0.96 -13.60
N ASN A 170 1.87 1.76 -12.82
CA ASN A 170 3.33 1.79 -12.77
C ASN A 170 3.83 1.21 -11.45
N LEU A 171 4.86 0.35 -11.54
CA LEU A 171 5.52 -0.16 -10.35
C LEU A 171 6.55 0.86 -9.85
N THR A 172 6.37 1.36 -8.64
CA THR A 172 7.39 2.15 -7.92
C THR A 172 8.02 1.29 -6.83
N VAL A 173 9.34 1.26 -6.77
CA VAL A 173 10.14 0.49 -5.79
C VAL A 173 11.07 1.43 -5.06
N VAL A 174 11.02 1.39 -3.74
CA VAL A 174 11.87 2.15 -2.83
C VAL A 174 13.11 1.33 -2.48
N GLY A 175 14.26 1.99 -2.49
CA GLY A 175 15.47 1.56 -1.80
C GLY A 175 15.76 2.47 -0.61
N THR A 176 16.87 2.23 0.08
CA THR A 176 17.18 2.93 1.32
C THR A 176 17.26 4.45 1.15
N ASP A 177 17.82 4.98 0.06
CA ASP A 177 18.04 6.42 -0.12
C ASP A 177 17.59 6.94 -1.49
N THR A 178 16.74 6.18 -2.19
CA THR A 178 16.21 6.54 -3.50
C THR A 178 15.00 5.68 -3.85
N PHE A 179 14.38 5.93 -5.00
CA PHE A 179 13.36 5.06 -5.57
C PHE A 179 13.60 4.88 -7.07
N TRP A 180 12.92 3.89 -7.63
CA TRP A 180 12.81 3.68 -9.06
C TRP A 180 11.36 3.43 -9.41
N TRP A 181 11.02 3.68 -10.67
CA TRP A 181 9.72 3.34 -11.20
C TRP A 181 9.87 2.65 -12.56
N TYR A 182 8.88 1.84 -12.90
CA TYR A 182 8.79 1.16 -14.18
C TYR A 182 7.56 1.71 -14.90
N ALA A 183 7.76 2.08 -16.16
CA ALA A 183 6.65 2.42 -17.06
C ALA A 183 5.77 1.19 -17.31
N ASP A 184 4.69 1.41 -18.06
CA ASP A 184 3.65 0.43 -18.32
C ASP A 184 4.12 -0.97 -18.74
N GLY A 185 3.36 -1.94 -18.26
CA GLY A 185 3.51 -3.35 -18.58
C GLY A 185 4.47 -4.08 -17.66
N GLU A 186 4.83 -5.30 -18.09
CA GLU A 186 5.67 -6.18 -17.28
C GLU A 186 7.09 -5.58 -17.12
N PRO A 187 7.54 -5.29 -15.88
CA PRO A 187 8.83 -4.67 -15.66
C PRO A 187 9.96 -5.65 -15.99
N THR A 188 11.06 -5.12 -16.52
CA THR A 188 12.24 -5.89 -16.87
C THR A 188 13.42 -5.53 -15.99
N GLN A 189 14.34 -6.48 -15.78
CA GLN A 189 15.60 -6.18 -15.12
C GLN A 189 16.30 -5.05 -15.89
N ASP A 190 16.70 -3.99 -15.18
CA ASP A 190 17.35 -2.78 -15.70
C ASP A 190 16.43 -1.83 -16.52
N GLY A 191 15.12 -2.12 -16.63
CA GLY A 191 14.13 -1.25 -17.27
C GLY A 191 13.59 -0.13 -16.38
N ALA A 192 14.18 0.08 -15.20
CA ALA A 192 13.70 1.04 -14.22
C ALA A 192 14.22 2.46 -14.52
N PHE A 193 13.36 3.44 -14.33
CA PHE A 193 13.71 4.85 -14.35
C PHE A 193 14.00 5.33 -12.93
N GLY A 194 15.05 6.13 -12.76
CA GLY A 194 15.29 6.86 -11.51
C GLY A 194 14.42 8.11 -11.39
N PRO A 195 14.50 8.82 -10.27
CA PRO A 195 13.84 10.11 -10.13
C PRO A 195 14.45 11.13 -11.12
N GLU A 196 13.62 11.98 -11.72
CA GLU A 196 14.08 13.01 -12.66
C GLU A 196 14.90 14.11 -11.97
N ARG A 197 14.72 14.28 -10.67
CA ARG A 197 15.42 15.26 -9.83
C ARG A 197 15.74 14.67 -8.47
N GLU A 198 16.82 15.15 -7.86
CA GLU A 198 17.07 14.91 -6.44
C GLU A 198 15.91 15.50 -5.63
N PHE A 199 15.12 14.63 -5.00
CA PHE A 199 13.96 15.00 -4.20
C PHE A 199 14.15 14.66 -2.71
N LEU A 200 15.13 13.80 -2.39
CA LEU A 200 15.43 13.40 -1.04
C LEU A 200 16.45 14.36 -0.43
N PRO A 201 16.13 15.01 0.71
CA PRO A 201 17.11 15.73 1.49
C PRO A 201 18.26 14.82 1.96
N ASP A 202 19.43 15.41 2.16
CA ASP A 202 20.58 14.71 2.74
C ASP A 202 20.22 13.98 4.05
N GLY A 203 20.71 12.75 4.18
CA GLY A 203 20.52 11.92 5.36
C GLY A 203 19.14 11.25 5.47
N VAL A 204 18.24 11.43 4.49
CA VAL A 204 16.97 10.69 4.46
C VAL A 204 17.20 9.25 4.03
N GLN A 205 16.66 8.34 4.83
CA GLN A 205 16.49 6.94 4.51
C GLN A 205 14.99 6.62 4.43
N LEU A 206 14.55 6.02 3.34
CA LEU A 206 13.18 5.64 3.11
C LEU A 206 12.88 4.26 3.70
N ASP A 207 11.74 4.15 4.37
CA ASP A 207 11.21 2.90 4.93
C ASP A 207 10.01 2.39 4.12
N GLY A 208 9.40 3.23 3.28
CA GLY A 208 8.24 2.82 2.49
C GLY A 208 7.60 3.90 1.64
N ILE A 209 6.54 3.50 0.94
CA ILE A 209 5.78 4.31 0.01
C ILE A 209 4.30 3.91 0.05
N VAL A 210 3.41 4.89 -0.11
CA VAL A 210 1.99 4.67 -0.37
C VAL A 210 1.53 5.56 -1.51
N ALA A 211 0.50 5.15 -2.24
CA ALA A 211 -0.11 5.95 -3.32
C ALA A 211 -1.51 6.42 -2.91
N GLY A 212 -1.94 7.57 -3.44
CA GLY A 212 -3.31 8.05 -3.25
C GLY A 212 -3.68 9.20 -4.20
N HIS A 213 -4.97 9.45 -4.32
CA HIS A 213 -5.56 10.51 -5.12
C HIS A 213 -5.70 11.81 -4.30
N PHE A 214 -4.59 12.49 -3.99
CA PHE A 214 -4.61 13.72 -3.19
C PHE A 214 -4.83 14.98 -4.02
N SER A 215 -4.49 14.93 -5.33
CA SER A 215 -4.60 16.05 -6.28
C SER A 215 -5.78 15.98 -7.24
N SER A 216 -6.32 14.79 -7.53
CA SER A 216 -7.48 14.60 -8.40
C SER A 216 -8.51 13.67 -7.76
N LYS A 217 -9.80 13.90 -8.01
CA LYS A 217 -10.89 13.06 -7.44
C LYS A 217 -11.21 11.83 -8.26
N ASP A 218 -10.97 11.93 -9.56
CA ASP A 218 -11.32 10.91 -10.56
C ASP A 218 -10.08 10.19 -11.09
N GLY A 219 -8.91 10.44 -10.48
CA GLY A 219 -7.64 9.87 -10.90
C GLY A 219 -7.13 10.39 -12.26
N SER A 220 -7.78 11.39 -12.87
CA SER A 220 -7.42 11.87 -14.22
C SER A 220 -6.00 12.43 -14.36
N ASN A 221 -5.31 12.69 -13.24
CA ASN A 221 -3.95 13.20 -13.19
C ASN A 221 -2.99 12.16 -12.61
N GLY A 222 -3.38 10.88 -12.57
CA GLY A 222 -2.64 9.83 -11.88
C GLY A 222 -2.78 9.91 -10.35
N PHE A 223 -1.99 9.07 -9.69
CA PHE A 223 -1.79 9.00 -8.25
C PHE A 223 -0.65 9.91 -7.83
N ASP A 224 -0.77 10.51 -6.65
CA ASP A 224 0.38 11.04 -5.94
C ASP A 224 0.97 9.95 -5.03
N TYR A 225 2.27 10.05 -4.77
CA TYR A 225 2.98 9.10 -3.92
C TYR A 225 3.48 9.78 -2.67
N VAL A 226 3.39 9.07 -1.55
CA VAL A 226 3.91 9.52 -0.26
C VAL A 226 5.02 8.57 0.16
N PHE A 227 6.23 9.08 0.13
CA PHE A 227 7.42 8.41 0.65
C PHE A 227 7.56 8.72 2.13
N HIS A 228 7.92 7.72 2.92
CA HIS A 228 8.17 7.93 4.34
C HIS A 228 9.41 7.19 4.81
N GLY A 229 9.99 7.66 5.91
CA GLY A 229 11.14 7.04 6.52
C GLY A 229 11.74 7.85 7.65
N ARG A 230 13.08 7.84 7.73
CA ARG A 230 13.88 8.42 8.80
C ARG A 230 14.88 9.42 8.22
N GLN A 231 15.17 10.47 8.97
CA GLN A 231 16.23 11.41 8.64
C GLN A 231 17.34 11.35 9.68
N TYR A 232 18.58 11.28 9.20
CA TYR A 232 19.79 11.27 10.00
C TYR A 232 20.61 12.55 9.74
N ASP A 233 21.30 13.01 10.77
CA ASP A 233 22.33 14.05 10.65
C ASP A 233 23.52 13.50 9.84
N LEU A 234 24.36 14.40 9.34
CA LEU A 234 25.59 14.03 8.60
C LEU A 234 26.57 13.20 9.45
N ASP A 235 26.44 13.22 10.77
CA ASP A 235 27.22 12.39 11.70
C ASP A 235 26.57 11.03 11.99
N GLY A 236 25.43 10.73 11.38
CA GLY A 236 24.66 9.50 11.55
C GLY A 236 23.70 9.50 12.75
N SER A 237 23.60 10.60 13.49
CA SER A 237 22.65 10.71 14.61
C SER A 237 21.20 10.79 14.10
N PRO A 238 20.23 10.11 14.72
CA PRO A 238 18.84 10.18 14.28
C PRO A 238 18.23 11.56 14.59
N MET A 239 17.59 12.18 13.59
CA MET A 239 16.94 13.49 13.75
C MET A 239 15.42 13.37 13.90
N SER A 240 14.74 12.81 12.90
CA SER A 240 13.27 12.83 12.81
C SER A 240 12.71 11.82 11.82
N GLY A 241 11.39 11.68 11.77
CA GLY A 241 10.73 11.03 10.64
C GLY A 241 10.77 11.91 9.38
N TYR A 242 10.65 11.27 8.23
CA TYR A 242 10.51 11.90 6.92
C TYR A 242 9.17 11.50 6.32
N VAL A 243 8.44 12.47 5.75
CA VAL A 243 7.29 12.23 4.89
C VAL A 243 7.36 13.21 3.73
N GLY A 244 7.55 12.70 2.52
CA GLY A 244 7.62 13.46 1.28
C GLY A 244 6.51 13.07 0.33
N VAL A 245 5.78 14.05 -0.19
CA VAL A 245 4.75 13.84 -1.21
C VAL A 245 5.34 14.16 -2.57
N LEU A 246 5.23 13.21 -3.49
CA LEU A 246 5.59 13.33 -4.90
C LEU A 246 4.30 13.42 -5.70
N ARG A 247 4.17 14.45 -6.55
CA ARG A 247 3.06 14.56 -7.48
C ARG A 247 3.30 13.64 -8.69
N GLY A 248 2.31 12.82 -9.01
CA GLY A 248 2.22 12.14 -10.30
C GLY A 248 1.49 12.99 -11.34
N GLY A 249 1.42 12.46 -12.55
CA GLY A 249 0.62 12.99 -13.65
C GLY A 249 1.38 13.24 -14.95
N PRO A 250 0.66 13.59 -16.02
CA PRO A 250 1.21 13.57 -17.37
C PRO A 250 2.38 14.55 -17.55
N GLY A 251 3.56 14.00 -17.88
CA GLY A 251 4.75 14.77 -18.24
C GLY A 251 5.45 15.50 -17.10
N ASP A 252 5.15 15.16 -15.84
CA ASP A 252 5.80 15.75 -14.66
C ASP A 252 6.06 14.71 -13.55
N ILE A 253 6.63 13.56 -13.92
CA ILE A 253 6.85 12.43 -13.02
C ILE A 253 7.97 12.79 -12.02
N GLY A 254 7.53 13.26 -10.84
CA GLY A 254 8.41 13.48 -9.71
C GLY A 254 9.23 14.76 -9.71
N SER A 255 8.92 15.74 -10.57
CA SER A 255 9.59 17.04 -10.54
C SER A 255 9.09 17.95 -9.39
N SER A 256 7.88 17.69 -8.89
CA SER A 256 7.28 18.39 -7.76
C SER A 256 7.21 17.48 -6.53
N HIS A 257 8.00 17.82 -5.51
CA HIS A 257 7.94 17.17 -4.20
C HIS A 257 7.66 18.20 -3.10
N THR A 258 6.99 17.77 -2.04
CA THR A 258 6.76 18.57 -0.83
C THR A 258 7.06 17.72 0.39
N VAL A 259 7.99 18.17 1.23
CA VAL A 259 8.22 17.55 2.54
C VAL A 259 7.14 18.06 3.50
N LEU A 260 6.39 17.13 4.10
CA LEU A 260 5.41 17.45 5.13
C LEU A 260 6.14 17.63 6.47
N SER A 261 5.92 18.76 7.13
CA SER A 261 6.47 19.03 8.45
C SER A 261 5.39 19.37 9.47
N ASP A 262 5.63 18.97 10.73
CA ASP A 262 4.69 19.03 11.85
C ASP A 262 4.27 20.46 12.24
N ASP A 263 4.99 21.50 11.81
CA ASP A 263 4.77 22.90 12.22
C ASP A 263 4.83 23.95 11.09
N GLY A 264 5.01 23.54 9.83
CA GLY A 264 5.16 24.46 8.70
C GLY A 264 6.52 25.17 8.63
N THR A 265 7.48 24.78 9.47
CA THR A 265 8.90 25.04 9.28
C THR A 265 9.57 23.78 8.75
N THR A 266 10.55 23.92 7.87
CA THR A 266 11.27 22.79 7.27
C THR A 266 11.86 21.89 8.37
N GLY A 267 11.49 20.60 8.40
CA GLY A 267 12.33 19.57 9.06
C GLY A 267 11.77 18.78 10.25
N SER A 268 10.51 18.31 10.25
CA SER A 268 10.17 17.12 11.06
C SER A 268 8.78 16.59 10.76
N ALA A 269 8.66 15.42 10.14
CA ALA A 269 7.52 14.55 10.42
C ALA A 269 7.85 13.79 11.72
N ALA A 270 6.87 13.60 12.59
CA ALA A 270 7.00 13.02 13.92
C ALA A 270 8.04 11.88 14.06
N TRP A 271 8.69 11.81 15.22
CA TRP A 271 9.71 10.83 15.59
C TRP A 271 9.24 9.40 15.26
N TRP A 272 9.80 8.83 14.20
CA TRP A 272 9.44 7.53 13.61
C TRP A 272 7.98 7.44 13.15
N SER A 273 7.72 7.79 11.90
CA SER A 273 6.45 7.46 11.24
C SER A 273 6.43 5.97 10.89
N SER A 274 6.09 5.12 11.85
CA SER A 274 6.07 3.65 11.70
C SER A 274 4.89 3.14 10.87
N ALA A 275 3.89 3.98 10.59
CA ALA A 275 2.76 3.63 9.75
C ALA A 275 2.23 4.85 8.98
N VAL A 276 2.00 4.65 7.68
CA VAL A 276 1.43 5.63 6.75
C VAL A 276 0.32 4.93 5.96
N ALA A 277 -0.83 5.58 5.82
CA ALA A 277 -1.98 5.04 5.08
C ALA A 277 -2.72 6.17 4.35
N THR A 278 -3.39 5.82 3.26
CA THR A 278 -4.15 6.76 2.44
C THR A 278 -5.61 6.32 2.31
N GLY A 279 -6.50 7.27 2.04
CA GLY A 279 -7.88 7.01 1.68
C GLY A 279 -8.78 8.20 1.97
N ASP A 280 -9.88 8.33 1.25
CA ASP A 280 -10.89 9.37 1.49
C ASP A 280 -11.65 9.14 2.81
N ILE A 281 -11.06 9.59 3.93
CA ILE A 281 -11.60 9.41 5.28
C ILE A 281 -12.73 10.42 5.53
N ASN A 282 -12.61 11.61 4.95
CA ASN A 282 -13.52 12.72 5.18
C ASN A 282 -14.72 12.74 4.20
N GLY A 283 -14.66 11.97 3.11
CA GLY A 283 -15.72 11.81 2.11
C GLY A 283 -15.79 12.94 1.08
N ASP A 284 -14.71 13.70 0.87
CA ASP A 284 -14.67 14.83 -0.07
C ASP A 284 -14.24 14.42 -1.49
N GLY A 285 -13.89 13.15 -1.68
CA GLY A 285 -13.43 12.57 -2.93
C GLY A 285 -11.94 12.74 -3.20
N TYR A 286 -11.15 13.26 -2.26
CA TYR A 286 -9.70 13.17 -2.29
C TYR A 286 -9.23 12.19 -1.23
N ASP A 287 -8.15 11.46 -1.51
CA ASP A 287 -7.54 10.66 -0.47
C ASP A 287 -6.92 11.57 0.60
N ASP A 288 -7.11 11.18 1.85
CA ASP A 288 -6.46 11.76 3.02
C ASP A 288 -5.26 10.90 3.41
N LEU A 289 -4.22 11.52 3.96
CA LEU A 289 -3.04 10.83 4.47
C LEU A 289 -3.13 10.71 5.98
N VAL A 290 -2.93 9.51 6.52
CA VAL A 290 -2.80 9.27 7.96
C VAL A 290 -1.37 8.83 8.26
N THR A 291 -0.76 9.46 9.27
CA THR A 291 0.56 9.07 9.78
C THR A 291 0.49 8.79 11.28
N ALA A 292 1.26 7.81 11.74
CA ALA A 292 1.33 7.46 13.15
C ALA A 292 2.77 7.36 13.65
N ASP A 293 3.00 7.86 14.87
CA ASP A 293 4.28 7.90 15.58
C ASP A 293 4.37 6.80 16.67
N GLU A 294 5.54 6.15 16.76
CA GLU A 294 5.85 5.15 17.79
C GLU A 294 6.68 5.71 18.99
N ALA A 295 7.40 6.82 18.83
CA ALA A 295 8.24 7.41 19.88
C ALA A 295 7.54 8.53 20.69
N GLY A 296 7.04 8.17 21.86
CA GLY A 296 6.80 9.10 22.97
C GLY A 296 5.51 9.92 22.90
N SER A 297 4.98 10.21 21.70
CA SER A 297 3.75 10.98 21.56
C SER A 297 2.50 10.12 21.25
N ARG A 298 2.68 8.93 20.63
CA ARG A 298 1.59 8.03 20.19
C ARG A 298 0.49 8.80 19.44
N ALA A 299 0.90 9.76 18.63
CA ALA A 299 0.00 10.64 17.92
C ALA A 299 -0.36 10.03 16.56
N VAL A 300 -1.66 10.03 16.24
CA VAL A 300 -2.16 9.82 14.88
C VAL A 300 -2.47 11.20 14.30
N ARG A 301 -1.98 11.45 13.09
CA ARG A 301 -2.19 12.70 12.35
C ARG A 301 -2.91 12.40 11.04
N SER A 302 -3.70 13.35 10.57
CA SER A 302 -4.41 13.28 9.30
C SER A 302 -4.15 14.55 8.51
N TRP A 303 -3.86 14.39 7.23
CA TRP A 303 -3.62 15.44 6.25
C TRP A 303 -4.66 15.29 5.15
N CYS A 304 -5.44 16.34 4.90
CA CYS A 304 -6.51 16.24 3.93
C CYS A 304 -5.97 16.43 2.51
N GLY A 305 -6.41 15.57 1.58
CA GLY A 305 -6.23 15.82 0.15
C GLY A 305 -7.02 17.06 -0.25
N THR A 306 -6.43 17.96 -1.04
CA THR A 306 -7.18 19.07 -1.62
C THR A 306 -6.56 19.54 -2.93
N ALA A 307 -7.37 20.18 -3.76
CA ALA A 307 -6.89 20.84 -4.98
C ALA A 307 -5.87 21.99 -4.74
N ARG A 308 -5.71 22.53 -3.50
CA ARG A 308 -4.95 23.78 -3.28
C ARG A 308 -4.11 23.91 -1.99
N ARG A 309 -4.24 23.08 -0.95
CA ARG A 309 -3.46 23.14 0.31
C ARG A 309 -3.43 21.81 1.11
N PRO A 310 -2.28 21.36 1.65
CA PRO A 310 -2.16 20.05 2.32
C PRO A 310 -2.47 20.04 3.83
N VAL A 311 -2.98 21.11 4.45
CA VAL A 311 -3.04 21.19 5.94
C VAL A 311 -4.47 21.30 6.47
N CYS A 312 -4.98 20.21 7.04
CA CYS A 312 -6.09 20.23 7.98
C CYS A 312 -5.56 20.58 9.39
N ARG A 313 -6.28 21.43 10.13
CA ARG A 313 -5.94 21.70 11.54
C ARG A 313 -6.05 20.41 12.34
N SER A 314 -4.92 19.94 12.88
CA SER A 314 -4.88 18.79 13.77
C SER A 314 -5.79 19.02 14.98
N ARG A 315 -6.69 18.06 15.24
CA ARG A 315 -7.26 17.87 16.59
C ARG A 315 -6.53 16.68 17.17
N ALA A 316 -5.49 16.93 17.96
CA ALA A 316 -4.91 15.89 18.79
C ALA A 316 -6.02 15.31 19.68
N ALA A 317 -6.35 14.02 19.51
CA ALA A 317 -7.23 13.32 20.42
C ALA A 317 -6.49 13.19 21.76
N ARG A 318 -6.69 14.16 22.66
CA ARG A 318 -6.20 14.06 24.05
C ARG A 318 -6.92 12.88 24.69
N THR A 319 -6.21 11.78 24.89
CA THR A 319 -6.64 10.74 25.82
C THR A 319 -6.63 11.36 27.23
N THR A 320 -7.79 11.84 27.68
CA THR A 320 -7.94 12.29 29.06
C THR A 320 -7.80 11.08 29.95
N ARG A 321 -6.62 10.89 30.53
CA ARG A 321 -6.43 9.99 31.67
C ARG A 321 -7.43 10.39 32.76
N PRO A 322 -8.31 9.50 33.24
CA PRO A 322 -9.21 9.84 34.33
C PRO A 322 -8.38 10.28 35.53
N ALA A 323 -8.73 11.43 36.10
CA ALA A 323 -8.05 11.99 37.27
C ALA A 323 -8.00 10.93 38.39
N PRO A 324 -6.87 10.77 39.11
CA PRO A 324 -6.85 9.91 40.27
C PRO A 324 -7.88 10.41 41.27
N ALA A 325 -8.78 9.52 41.71
CA ALA A 325 -9.80 9.82 42.69
C ALA A 325 -9.16 10.47 43.92
N SER A 326 -9.57 11.71 44.22
CA SER A 326 -9.11 12.42 45.40
C SER A 326 -9.52 11.65 46.65
N ARG A 327 -8.52 11.30 47.48
CA ARG A 327 -8.76 10.77 48.82
C ARG A 327 -9.52 11.82 49.63
N ALA A 328 -10.67 11.43 50.17
CA ALA A 328 -11.45 12.22 51.11
C ALA A 328 -10.62 12.58 52.38
N PRO A 329 -10.81 13.77 52.97
CA PRO A 329 -10.11 14.14 54.19
C PRO A 329 -10.67 13.35 55.38
N THR A 330 -9.78 12.68 56.11
CA THR A 330 -10.09 12.01 57.38
C THR A 330 -10.45 13.05 58.44
N ARG A 331 -11.71 13.06 58.89
CA ARG A 331 -12.16 13.78 60.09
C ARG A 331 -11.52 13.16 61.33
N SER A 332 -10.68 13.91 62.03
CA SER A 332 -10.26 13.56 63.39
C SER A 332 -11.42 13.83 64.36
N THR A 333 -11.81 12.81 65.12
CA THR A 333 -12.70 12.96 66.28
C THR A 333 -11.92 12.57 67.52
N THR A 334 -11.53 13.58 68.29
CA THR A 334 -10.97 13.42 69.63
C THR A 334 -12.10 13.17 70.63
N ARG A 335 -12.04 12.06 71.37
CA ARG A 335 -12.74 11.93 72.65
C ARG A 335 -11.97 11.08 73.66
N SER A 336 -11.31 11.81 74.57
CA SER A 336 -11.26 11.63 76.04
C SER A 336 -11.10 10.23 76.64
N ALA A 337 -10.03 10.04 77.42
CA ALA A 337 -10.09 9.34 78.70
C ALA A 337 -9.19 10.00 79.76
N ARG A 338 -9.77 10.22 80.94
CA ARG A 338 -9.23 10.84 82.17
C ARG A 338 -8.10 10.03 82.82
N ARG A 339 -7.21 10.71 83.56
CA ARG A 339 -7.03 10.58 85.05
C ARG A 339 -5.87 11.45 85.58
N SER A 340 -6.17 12.34 86.53
CA SER A 340 -5.29 12.87 87.60
C SER A 340 -5.05 11.76 88.68
N PRO A 341 -4.26 11.92 89.78
CA PRO A 341 -3.79 13.16 90.44
C PRO A 341 -2.37 13.11 91.10
N TRP A 342 -2.08 14.13 91.94
CA TRP A 342 -1.00 14.37 92.95
C TRP A 342 0.17 15.26 92.47
N ALA A 343 0.71 16.22 93.23
CA ALA A 343 0.33 16.89 94.48
C ALA A 343 1.27 18.12 94.65
N THR A 344 0.78 19.15 95.36
CA THR A 344 1.47 20.24 96.11
C THR A 344 2.58 21.04 95.43
#